data_AF-A0A497T3K1-F1
#
_entry.id   AF-A0A497T3K1-F1
#
_cell.length_a   1.000
_cell.length_b   1.000
_cell.length_c   1.000
_cell.angle_alpha   90.00
_cell.angle_beta   90.00
_cell.angle_gamma   90.00
#
_symmetry.space_group_name_H-M   'P 1'
#
loop_
_entity.id
_entity.type
_entity.pdbx_description
1 polymer ?
#
loop_
_entity_poly.entity_id
_entity_poly.type
_entity_poly.pdbx_seq_one_letter_code
_entity_poly.pdbx_strand_id
1 'polypeptide(L)'
;MNAEEIANWIKNKVEEANAKGAVIGMSGGVDSSLAAVLCKKALGDNLLGILMPCHSNPSDLEHAKIVAEKFGIPTQTVDLTEIYDKLLKTLPDGNQIAKANLKPRLRMLALYYFANKLGYLVAGTGNKTEIMVGYFTKYGDGGVDIEPIGGLYKTQVRELAKELGIPEEIITKPPSAGLWEGQTDEGEMGITYEELDKILQALEKGDTEGLDPEKVEKVKQMIQKSEHKRKPPEAPEA
;
A
#
# COMPACT_ATOMS: atom_id res chain seq x y z
N MET A 1 2.67 -10.60 14.71
CA MET A 1 3.99 -10.85 14.11
C MET A 1 4.88 -9.68 14.46
N ASN A 2 6.12 -9.93 14.87
CA ASN A 2 7.11 -8.88 15.11
C ASN A 2 7.92 -8.57 13.84
N ALA A 3 8.75 -7.52 13.86
CA ALA A 3 9.53 -7.09 12.71
C ALA A 3 10.53 -8.16 12.20
N GLU A 4 11.07 -9.00 13.08
CA GLU A 4 12.04 -10.04 12.73
C GLU A 4 11.36 -11.20 11.99
N GLU A 5 10.17 -11.60 12.44
CA GLU A 5 9.35 -12.61 11.75
C GLU A 5 8.98 -12.17 10.34
N ILE A 6 8.56 -10.90 10.19
CA ILE A 6 8.21 -10.34 8.88
C ILE A 6 9.46 -10.24 7.98
N ALA A 7 10.60 -9.79 8.51
CA ALA A 7 11.83 -9.69 7.73
C ALA A 7 12.29 -11.08 7.23
N ASN A 8 12.23 -12.10 8.07
CA ASN A 8 12.54 -13.47 7.67
C ASN A 8 11.55 -13.99 6.62
N TRP A 9 10.26 -13.68 6.76
CA TRP A 9 9.26 -14.02 5.75
C TRP A 9 9.56 -13.37 4.40
N ILE A 10 9.91 -12.07 4.36
CA ILE A 10 10.29 -11.36 3.13
C ILE A 10 11.49 -12.04 2.45
N LYS A 11 12.53 -12.34 3.23
CA LYS A 11 13.74 -13.01 2.73
C LYS A 11 13.41 -14.36 2.09
N ASN A 12 12.62 -15.19 2.77
CA ASN A 12 12.20 -16.49 2.26
C ASN A 12 11.39 -16.34 0.96
N LYS A 13 10.51 -15.35 0.85
CA LYS A 13 9.74 -15.13 -0.40
C LYS A 13 10.62 -14.76 -1.58
N VAL A 14 11.64 -13.93 -1.35
CA VAL A 14 12.62 -13.57 -2.40
C VAL A 14 13.43 -14.81 -2.81
N GLU A 15 13.87 -15.64 -1.87
CA GLU A 15 14.60 -16.89 -2.13
C GLU A 15 13.74 -17.93 -2.89
N GLU A 16 12.50 -18.17 -2.45
CA GLU A 16 11.54 -19.07 -3.10
C GLU A 16 11.29 -18.69 -4.57
N ALA A 17 11.21 -17.39 -4.84
CA ALA A 17 11.02 -16.86 -6.20
C ALA A 17 12.30 -16.89 -7.05
N ASN A 18 13.46 -17.28 -6.50
CA ASN A 18 14.78 -17.12 -7.12
C ASN A 18 15.05 -15.68 -7.57
N ALA A 19 14.49 -14.70 -6.86
CA ALA A 19 14.68 -13.29 -7.13
C ALA A 19 15.95 -12.76 -6.42
N LYS A 20 16.50 -11.67 -6.95
CA LYS A 20 17.74 -11.06 -6.44
C LYS A 20 17.50 -10.01 -5.35
N GLY A 21 16.25 -9.65 -5.08
CA GLY A 21 15.88 -8.53 -4.20
C GLY A 21 14.44 -8.08 -4.39
N ALA A 22 14.13 -6.87 -3.94
CA ALA A 22 12.80 -6.28 -4.08
C ALA A 22 12.83 -4.80 -4.52
N VAL A 23 11.78 -4.38 -5.23
CA VAL A 23 11.47 -2.99 -5.54
C VAL A 23 10.21 -2.60 -4.77
N ILE A 24 10.18 -1.40 -4.19
CA ILE A 24 9.03 -0.90 -3.42
C ILE A 24 8.72 0.55 -3.76
N GLY A 25 7.44 0.90 -3.85
CA GLY A 25 7.02 2.30 -3.98
C GLY A 25 7.05 3.00 -2.63
N MET A 26 7.72 4.15 -2.52
CA MET A 26 7.75 4.95 -1.29
C MET A 26 6.95 6.23 -1.49
N SER A 27 5.79 6.33 -0.83
CA SER A 27 4.85 7.44 -0.98
C SER A 27 4.99 8.54 0.08
N GLY A 28 5.78 8.30 1.13
CA GLY A 28 5.86 9.19 2.29
C GLY A 28 4.73 8.99 3.31
N GLY A 29 3.86 7.99 3.08
CA GLY A 29 2.89 7.50 4.07
C GLY A 29 3.48 6.39 4.95
N VAL A 30 2.81 6.14 6.08
CA VAL A 30 3.24 5.17 7.09
C VAL A 30 3.36 3.74 6.56
N ASP A 31 2.45 3.28 5.70
CA ASP A 31 2.42 1.89 5.22
C ASP A 31 3.65 1.59 4.35
N SER A 32 3.89 2.45 3.36
CA SER A 32 5.08 2.33 2.49
C SER A 32 6.39 2.49 3.25
N SER A 33 6.40 3.36 4.27
CA SER A 33 7.58 3.56 5.12
C SER A 33 7.89 2.30 5.93
N LEU A 34 6.88 1.71 6.59
CA LEU A 34 7.04 0.48 7.36
C LEU A 34 7.47 -0.69 6.46
N ALA A 35 6.77 -0.91 5.35
CA ALA A 35 7.09 -1.98 4.42
C ALA A 35 8.52 -1.83 3.88
N ALA A 36 8.95 -0.61 3.52
CA ALA A 36 10.31 -0.37 3.03
C ALA A 36 11.39 -0.63 4.10
N VAL A 37 11.14 -0.23 5.36
CA VAL A 37 12.06 -0.51 6.48
C VAL A 37 12.16 -2.02 6.76
N LEU A 38 11.05 -2.74 6.71
CA LEU A 38 11.04 -4.21 6.86
C LEU A 38 11.77 -4.90 5.71
N CYS A 39 11.55 -4.46 4.46
CA CYS A 39 12.30 -4.94 3.31
C CYS A 39 13.80 -4.64 3.43
N LYS A 40 14.19 -3.45 3.93
CA LYS A 40 15.59 -3.08 4.13
C LYS A 40 16.25 -3.97 5.16
N LYS A 41 15.55 -4.25 6.26
CA LYS A 41 15.99 -5.17 7.31
C LYS A 41 16.18 -6.59 6.76
N ALA A 42 15.31 -7.05 5.87
CA ALA A 42 15.37 -8.38 5.27
C ALA A 42 16.45 -8.54 4.20
N LEU A 43 16.62 -7.54 3.33
CA LEU A 43 17.35 -7.67 2.06
C LEU A 43 18.63 -6.82 1.99
N GLY A 44 18.86 -5.92 2.95
CA GLY A 44 20.00 -5.02 2.94
C GLY A 44 20.01 -4.13 1.71
N ASP A 45 21.08 -4.19 0.92
CA ASP A 45 21.22 -3.36 -0.29
C ASP A 45 20.50 -3.93 -1.52
N ASN A 46 19.93 -5.14 -1.42
CA ASN A 46 19.09 -5.74 -2.46
C ASN A 46 17.65 -5.21 -2.43
N LEU A 47 17.49 -3.92 -2.14
CA LEU A 47 16.23 -3.19 -2.11
C LEU A 47 16.38 -1.90 -2.88
N LEU A 48 15.40 -1.59 -3.72
CA LEU A 48 15.29 -0.28 -4.37
C LEU A 48 13.92 0.36 -4.09
N GLY A 49 13.93 1.51 -3.41
CA GLY A 49 12.76 2.36 -3.26
C GLY A 49 12.54 3.23 -4.50
N ILE A 50 11.31 3.31 -5.00
CA ILE A 50 10.95 4.18 -6.12
C ILE A 50 10.03 5.30 -5.63
N LEU A 51 10.46 6.54 -5.88
CA LEU A 51 9.70 7.76 -5.60
C LEU A 51 8.96 8.17 -6.88
N MET A 52 7.63 8.18 -6.85
CA MET A 52 6.80 8.34 -8.06
C MET A 52 5.75 9.45 -7.92
N PRO A 53 6.18 10.73 -7.86
CA PRO A 53 5.24 11.84 -7.83
C PRO A 53 4.40 11.86 -9.11
N CYS A 54 3.14 12.24 -8.97
CA CYS A 54 2.18 12.34 -10.07
C CYS A 54 1.05 13.31 -9.67
N HIS A 55 1.30 14.61 -9.83
CA HIS A 55 0.50 15.68 -9.17
C HIS A 55 0.29 15.38 -7.67
N SER A 56 1.39 15.06 -6.99
CA SER A 56 1.42 14.70 -5.56
C SER A 56 1.78 15.90 -4.70
N ASN A 57 1.47 15.85 -3.41
CA ASN A 57 1.88 16.92 -2.50
C ASN A 57 3.43 16.89 -2.37
N PRO A 58 4.13 18.02 -2.51
CA PRO A 58 5.59 18.06 -2.34
C PRO A 58 6.07 17.46 -1.01
N SER A 59 5.31 17.61 0.08
CA SER A 59 5.66 17.05 1.39
C SER A 59 5.67 15.51 1.42
N ASP A 60 4.89 14.85 0.56
CA ASP A 60 4.89 13.38 0.42
C ASP A 60 6.28 12.89 -0.03
N LEU A 61 6.86 13.58 -1.01
CA LEU A 61 8.18 13.24 -1.53
C LEU A 61 9.29 13.52 -0.50
N GLU A 62 9.17 14.62 0.25
CA GLU A 62 10.11 14.95 1.33
C GLU A 62 10.08 13.89 2.44
N HIS A 63 8.89 13.49 2.89
CA HIS A 63 8.74 12.44 3.90
C HIS A 63 9.32 11.10 3.44
N ALA A 64 9.08 10.71 2.18
CA ALA A 64 9.65 9.50 1.62
C ALA A 64 11.19 9.52 1.62
N LYS A 65 11.79 10.68 1.29
CA LYS A 65 13.24 10.89 1.34
C LYS A 65 13.78 10.83 2.77
N ILE A 66 13.11 11.46 3.73
CA ILE A 66 13.49 11.42 5.16
C ILE A 66 13.59 9.97 5.64
N VAL A 67 12.60 9.14 5.32
CA VAL A 67 12.62 7.70 5.68
C VAL A 67 13.76 6.99 4.96
N ALA A 68 13.90 7.20 3.65
CA ALA A 68 14.95 6.54 2.88
C ALA A 68 16.36 6.87 3.41
N GLU A 69 16.63 8.14 3.71
CA GLU A 69 17.90 8.60 4.27
C GLU A 69 18.14 8.03 5.67
N LYS A 70 17.14 8.10 6.56
CA LYS A 70 17.26 7.60 7.93
C LYS A 70 17.61 6.11 7.99
N PHE A 71 17.04 5.31 7.10
CA PHE A 71 17.20 3.85 7.10
C PHE A 71 18.17 3.33 6.03
N GLY A 72 18.86 4.22 5.29
CA GLY A 72 19.83 3.84 4.26
C GLY A 72 19.22 3.02 3.12
N ILE A 73 18.02 3.39 2.67
CA ILE A 73 17.30 2.74 1.57
C ILE A 73 17.73 3.40 0.26
N PRO A 74 18.34 2.65 -0.68
CA PRO A 74 18.62 3.18 -2.02
C PRO A 74 17.33 3.60 -2.70
N THR A 75 17.31 4.78 -3.31
CA THR A 75 16.11 5.28 -4.00
C THR A 75 16.38 5.77 -5.42
N GLN A 76 15.34 5.70 -6.26
CA GLN A 76 15.29 6.35 -7.56
C GLN A 76 13.97 7.10 -7.73
N THR A 77 14.03 8.31 -8.29
CA THR A 77 12.83 9.10 -8.59
C THR A 77 12.42 8.93 -10.05
N VAL A 78 11.11 8.73 -10.27
CA VAL A 78 10.48 8.70 -11.60
C VAL A 78 9.23 9.58 -11.54
N ASP A 79 9.31 10.78 -12.09
CA ASP A 79 8.15 11.66 -12.19
C ASP A 79 7.18 11.15 -13.27
N LEU A 80 5.95 10.84 -12.88
CA LEU A 80 4.91 10.29 -13.75
C LEU A 80 3.90 11.34 -14.20
N THR A 81 4.08 12.61 -13.82
CA THR A 81 3.14 13.71 -14.07
C THR A 81 2.87 13.91 -15.56
N GLU A 82 3.92 14.02 -16.38
CA GLU A 82 3.73 14.23 -17.82
C GLU A 82 3.03 13.05 -18.53
N ILE A 83 3.35 11.81 -18.12
CA ILE A 83 2.76 10.61 -18.71
C ILE A 83 1.27 10.55 -18.35
N TYR A 84 0.94 10.85 -17.10
CA TYR A 84 -0.43 10.95 -16.63
C TYR A 84 -1.23 11.99 -17.41
N ASP A 85 -0.70 13.19 -17.60
CA ASP A 85 -1.37 14.27 -18.34
C ASP A 85 -1.59 13.94 -19.81
N LYS A 86 -0.61 13.30 -20.45
CA LYS A 86 -0.76 12.80 -21.84
C LYS A 86 -1.81 11.72 -21.94
N LEU A 87 -1.86 10.81 -20.97
CA LEU A 87 -2.86 9.74 -20.94
C LEU A 87 -4.28 10.29 -20.76
N LEU A 88 -4.46 11.28 -19.87
CA LEU A 88 -5.75 11.96 -19.70
C LEU A 88 -6.24 12.66 -20.97
N LYS A 89 -5.34 13.22 -21.78
CA LYS A 89 -5.69 13.84 -23.07
C LYS A 89 -6.02 12.83 -24.16
N THR A 90 -5.54 11.60 -24.02
CA THR A 90 -5.73 10.53 -25.02
C THR A 90 -7.03 9.77 -24.78
N LEU A 91 -7.42 9.60 -23.52
CA LEU A 91 -8.64 8.89 -23.13
C LEU A 91 -9.88 9.81 -23.28
N PRO A 92 -11.08 9.24 -23.47
CA PRO A 92 -12.31 10.00 -23.31
C PRO A 92 -12.41 10.55 -21.88
N ASP A 93 -13.17 11.64 -21.71
CA ASP A 93 -13.38 12.20 -20.38
C ASP A 93 -14.03 11.16 -19.44
N GLY A 94 -13.64 11.22 -18.16
CA GLY A 94 -14.00 10.24 -17.15
C GLY A 94 -14.25 10.89 -15.81
N ASN A 95 -14.99 10.19 -14.94
CA ASN A 95 -15.22 10.62 -13.58
C ASN A 95 -13.92 10.66 -12.76
N GLN A 96 -13.97 11.27 -11.58
CA GLN A 96 -12.82 11.45 -10.70
C GLN A 96 -12.12 10.13 -10.36
N ILE A 97 -12.87 9.06 -10.09
CA ILE A 97 -12.33 7.74 -9.73
C ILE A 97 -11.57 7.12 -10.92
N ALA A 98 -12.10 7.24 -12.14
CA ALA A 98 -11.42 6.75 -13.34
C ALA A 98 -10.06 7.44 -13.53
N LYS A 99 -10.02 8.77 -13.36
CA LYS A 99 -8.79 9.57 -13.42
C LYS A 99 -7.83 9.27 -12.27
N ALA A 100 -8.34 9.08 -11.06
CA ALA A 100 -7.56 8.78 -9.87
C ALA A 100 -6.84 7.43 -9.96
N ASN A 101 -7.54 6.38 -10.40
CA ASN A 101 -7.01 5.02 -10.51
C ASN A 101 -5.88 4.88 -11.55
N LEU A 102 -5.72 5.83 -12.48
CA LEU A 102 -4.59 5.81 -13.42
C LEU A 102 -3.25 6.03 -12.71
N LYS A 103 -3.20 6.85 -11.64
CA LYS A 103 -1.95 7.14 -10.91
C LYS A 103 -1.32 5.87 -10.32
N PRO A 104 -2.00 5.07 -9.46
CA PRO A 104 -1.42 3.83 -8.93
C PRO A 104 -1.12 2.80 -10.01
N ARG A 105 -1.87 2.78 -11.13
CA ARG A 105 -1.56 1.91 -12.27
C ARG A 105 -0.27 2.31 -12.98
N LEU A 106 -0.03 3.60 -13.19
CA LEU A 106 1.24 4.08 -13.74
C LEU A 106 2.42 3.79 -12.80
N ARG A 107 2.21 3.92 -11.48
CA ARG A 107 3.19 3.52 -10.47
C ARG A 107 3.52 2.03 -10.54
N MET A 108 2.51 1.19 -10.64
CA MET A 108 2.68 -0.27 -10.83
C MET A 108 3.53 -0.57 -12.08
N LEU A 109 3.27 0.08 -13.22
CA LEU A 109 4.08 -0.09 -14.43
C LEU A 109 5.56 0.25 -14.19
N ALA A 110 5.83 1.37 -13.50
CA ALA A 110 7.20 1.77 -13.17
C ALA A 110 7.87 0.78 -12.22
N LEU A 111 7.16 0.30 -11.18
CA LEU A 111 7.69 -0.70 -10.24
C LEU A 111 8.08 -2.00 -10.97
N TYR A 112 7.18 -2.54 -11.80
CA TYR A 112 7.48 -3.76 -12.56
C TYR A 112 8.58 -3.56 -13.60
N TYR A 113 8.74 -2.35 -14.17
CA TYR A 113 9.90 -2.07 -15.03
C TYR A 113 11.23 -2.26 -14.29
N PHE A 114 11.37 -1.69 -13.08
CA PHE A 114 12.57 -1.87 -12.27
C PHE A 114 12.73 -3.30 -11.77
N ALA A 115 11.65 -3.94 -11.34
CA ALA A 115 11.66 -5.33 -10.89
C ALA A 115 12.19 -6.26 -11.98
N ASN A 116 11.65 -6.16 -13.21
CA ASN A 116 12.10 -6.94 -14.35
C ASN A 116 13.55 -6.64 -14.74
N LYS A 117 13.95 -5.37 -14.69
CA LYS A 117 15.33 -4.94 -15.00
C LYS A 117 16.35 -5.54 -14.03
N LEU A 118 16.00 -5.66 -12.75
CA LEU A 118 16.90 -6.10 -11.68
C LEU A 118 16.77 -7.59 -11.35
N GLY A 119 15.72 -8.25 -11.83
CA GLY A 119 15.33 -9.60 -11.39
C GLY A 119 14.84 -9.60 -9.94
N TYR A 120 14.09 -8.56 -9.56
CA TYR A 120 13.55 -8.35 -8.21
C TYR A 120 12.04 -8.64 -8.20
N LEU A 121 11.47 -8.84 -7.01
CA LEU A 121 10.03 -8.83 -6.79
C LEU A 121 9.50 -7.41 -6.54
N VAL A 122 8.24 -7.15 -6.85
CA VAL A 122 7.54 -5.95 -6.40
C VAL A 122 6.94 -6.20 -5.02
N ALA A 123 7.43 -5.48 -4.02
CA ALA A 123 6.87 -5.46 -2.67
C ALA A 123 5.79 -4.36 -2.57
N GLY A 124 4.59 -4.78 -2.17
CA GLY A 124 3.46 -3.90 -1.90
C GLY A 124 3.50 -3.27 -0.52
N THR A 125 2.48 -2.45 -0.28
CA THR A 125 2.32 -1.68 0.96
C THR A 125 0.89 -1.75 1.47
N GLY A 126 0.07 -2.68 0.96
CA GLY A 126 -1.30 -2.86 1.40
C GLY A 126 -1.31 -3.45 2.79
N ASN A 127 -1.96 -2.78 3.73
CA ASN A 127 -2.24 -3.36 5.05
C ASN A 127 -3.53 -4.19 5.03
N LYS A 128 -3.70 -5.06 6.03
CA LYS A 128 -4.84 -5.96 6.14
C LYS A 128 -6.17 -5.22 6.09
N THR A 129 -6.25 -4.06 6.75
CA THR A 129 -7.45 -3.23 6.81
C THR A 129 -7.91 -2.82 5.41
N GLU A 130 -7.02 -2.18 4.65
CA GLU A 130 -7.27 -1.73 3.28
C GLU A 130 -7.60 -2.90 2.34
N ILE A 131 -6.86 -4.01 2.45
CA ILE A 131 -7.09 -5.20 1.64
C ILE A 131 -8.49 -5.78 1.89
N MET A 132 -8.88 -5.96 3.15
CA MET A 132 -10.16 -6.57 3.54
C MET A 132 -11.36 -5.78 3.02
N VAL A 133 -11.32 -4.44 3.09
CA VAL A 133 -12.40 -3.59 2.56
C VAL A 133 -12.22 -3.20 1.10
N GLY A 134 -11.11 -3.59 0.49
CA GLY A 134 -10.79 -3.31 -0.92
C GLY A 134 -10.50 -1.85 -1.22
N TYR A 135 -9.96 -1.12 -0.23
CA TYR A 135 -9.56 0.27 -0.36
C TYR A 135 -8.16 0.37 -0.99
N PHE A 136 -8.07 -0.09 -2.23
CA PHE A 136 -6.88 -0.05 -3.08
C PHE A 136 -7.29 -0.13 -4.56
N THR A 137 -6.40 0.22 -5.48
CA THR A 137 -6.65 0.07 -6.92
C THR A 137 -6.23 -1.32 -7.38
N LYS A 138 -7.20 -2.11 -7.88
CA LYS A 138 -6.89 -3.40 -8.53
C LYS A 138 -5.99 -3.17 -9.74
N TYR A 139 -4.89 -3.93 -9.82
CA TYR A 139 -3.82 -3.75 -10.83
C TYR A 139 -3.15 -2.37 -10.79
N GLY A 140 -3.22 -1.68 -9.66
CA GLY A 140 -2.45 -0.49 -9.34
C GLY A 140 -1.54 -0.78 -8.16
N ASP A 141 -1.78 -0.10 -7.04
CA ASP A 141 -1.09 -0.32 -5.76
C ASP A 141 -1.29 -1.74 -5.21
N GLY A 142 -2.39 -2.41 -5.54
CA GLY A 142 -2.57 -3.85 -5.24
C GLY A 142 -2.05 -4.81 -6.33
N GLY A 143 -1.34 -4.31 -7.34
CA GLY A 143 -0.67 -5.14 -8.35
C GLY A 143 0.79 -5.36 -7.97
N VAL A 144 1.06 -6.38 -7.15
CA VAL A 144 2.36 -6.65 -6.55
C VAL A 144 2.61 -8.16 -6.42
N ASP A 145 3.84 -8.56 -6.11
CA ASP A 145 4.21 -9.97 -5.94
C ASP A 145 4.08 -10.43 -4.48
N ILE A 146 4.40 -9.56 -3.52
CA ILE A 146 4.29 -9.83 -2.08
C ILE A 146 3.76 -8.62 -1.32
N GLU A 147 3.09 -8.84 -0.19
CA GLU A 147 2.58 -7.80 0.71
C GLU A 147 3.20 -7.96 2.12
N PRO A 148 4.37 -7.35 2.39
CA PRO A 148 5.08 -7.50 3.67
C PRO A 148 4.25 -7.21 4.91
N ILE A 149 3.28 -6.29 4.79
CA ILE A 149 2.40 -5.86 5.89
C ILE A 149 0.94 -6.24 5.68
N GLY A 150 0.63 -7.08 4.68
CA GLY A 150 -0.75 -7.47 4.35
C GLY A 150 -1.46 -8.26 5.45
N GLY A 151 -0.72 -8.79 6.42
CA GLY A 151 -1.25 -9.44 7.62
C GLY A 151 -1.50 -8.51 8.81
N LEU A 152 -1.15 -7.23 8.72
CA LEU A 152 -1.24 -6.26 9.83
C LEU A 152 -2.42 -5.30 9.62
N TYR A 153 -3.20 -5.07 10.66
CA TYR A 153 -4.19 -3.98 10.69
C TYR A 153 -3.51 -2.61 10.72
N LYS A 154 -4.21 -1.54 10.32
CA LYS A 154 -3.66 -0.18 10.29
C LYS A 154 -3.12 0.27 11.65
N THR A 155 -3.84 -0.05 12.72
CA THR A 155 -3.41 0.22 14.10
C THR A 155 -2.08 -0.48 14.44
N GLN A 156 -1.92 -1.74 14.01
CA GLN A 156 -0.69 -2.51 14.19
C GLN A 156 0.46 -1.98 13.32
N VAL A 157 0.16 -1.50 12.11
CA VAL A 157 1.14 -0.81 11.25
C VAL A 157 1.69 0.43 11.97
N ARG A 158 0.84 1.26 12.56
CA ARG A 158 1.29 2.45 13.30
C ARG A 158 2.11 2.08 14.54
N GLU A 159 1.72 1.05 15.28
CA GLU A 159 2.44 0.56 16.45
C GLU A 159 3.85 0.06 16.08
N LEU A 160 3.95 -0.80 15.05
CA LEU A 160 5.22 -1.33 14.61
C LEU A 160 6.12 -0.26 13.96
N ALA A 161 5.53 0.71 13.25
CA ALA A 161 6.25 1.86 12.71
C ALA A 161 6.92 2.67 13.82
N LYS A 162 6.21 2.87 14.95
CA LYS A 162 6.74 3.55 16.13
C LYS A 162 7.88 2.76 16.76
N GLU A 163 7.73 1.44 16.92
CA GLU A 163 8.76 0.56 17.47
C GLU A 163 10.05 0.60 16.63
N LEU A 164 9.92 0.63 15.30
CA LEU A 164 11.06 0.70 14.38
C LEU A 164 11.63 2.13 14.21
N GLY A 165 11.07 3.11 14.92
CA GLY A 165 11.56 4.48 14.94
C GLY A 165 11.28 5.26 13.65
N ILE A 166 10.21 4.95 12.92
CA ILE A 166 9.74 5.81 11.82
C ILE A 166 9.35 7.19 12.41
N PRO A 167 9.66 8.32 11.74
CA PRO A 167 9.34 9.64 12.26
C PRO A 167 7.86 9.81 12.64
N GLU A 168 7.61 10.39 13.81
CA GLU A 168 6.25 10.58 14.36
C GLU A 168 5.35 11.38 13.40
N GLU A 169 5.91 12.37 12.70
CA GLU A 169 5.19 13.18 11.72
C GLU A 169 4.65 12.36 10.53
N ILE A 170 5.28 11.21 10.21
CA ILE A 170 4.83 10.29 9.16
C ILE A 170 3.78 9.32 9.70
N ILE A 171 3.92 8.90 10.96
CA ILE A 171 2.98 7.99 11.63
C ILE A 171 1.63 8.70 11.90
N THR A 172 1.68 9.95 12.36
CA THR A 172 0.51 10.74 12.77
C THR A 172 -0.14 11.51 11.64
N LYS A 173 0.51 11.56 10.46
CA LYS A 173 -0.07 12.15 9.26
C LYS A 173 -1.43 11.51 8.95
N PRO A 174 -2.47 12.31 8.66
CA PRO A 174 -3.76 11.78 8.23
C PRO A 174 -3.59 10.84 7.03
N PRO A 175 -4.10 9.60 7.10
CA PRO A 175 -4.03 8.66 5.99
C PRO A 175 -4.71 9.21 4.73
N SER A 176 -4.02 9.10 3.61
CA SER A 176 -4.49 9.55 2.31
C SER A 176 -3.85 8.72 1.22
N ALA A 177 -4.63 8.30 0.23
CA ALA A 177 -4.12 7.67 -0.98
C ALA A 177 -3.41 8.67 -1.94
N GLY A 178 -3.46 9.98 -1.66
CA GLY A 178 -2.77 11.02 -2.43
C GLY A 178 -3.24 11.12 -3.88
N LEU A 179 -4.52 10.80 -4.13
CA LEU A 179 -5.10 10.75 -5.48
C LEU A 179 -5.57 12.12 -5.95
N TRP A 180 -6.07 12.97 -5.05
CA TRP A 180 -6.43 14.37 -5.28
C TRP A 180 -6.26 15.22 -4.02
N GLU A 181 -6.29 16.54 -4.17
CA GLU A 181 -6.11 17.49 -3.06
C GLU A 181 -7.23 17.37 -2.02
N GLY A 182 -6.84 17.35 -0.74
CA GLY A 182 -7.78 17.26 0.40
C GLY A 182 -8.37 15.87 0.67
N GLN A 183 -7.95 14.83 -0.07
CA GLN A 183 -8.40 13.45 0.15
C GLN A 183 -7.97 12.91 1.52
N THR A 184 -8.90 12.30 2.27
CA THR A 184 -8.61 11.50 3.47
C THR A 184 -9.35 10.17 3.41
N ASP A 185 -8.68 9.10 3.84
CA ASP A 185 -9.26 7.75 3.76
C ASP A 185 -10.50 7.61 4.64
N GLU A 186 -10.43 8.12 5.87
CA GLU A 186 -11.53 8.06 6.83
C GLU A 186 -12.72 8.92 6.40
N GLY A 187 -12.46 10.01 5.65
CA GLY A 187 -13.51 10.83 5.04
C GLY A 187 -14.25 10.09 3.93
N GLU A 188 -13.53 9.37 3.07
CA GLU A 188 -14.12 8.56 2.01
C GLU A 188 -14.84 7.32 2.53
N MET A 189 -14.24 6.61 3.49
CA MET A 189 -14.84 5.43 4.08
C MET A 189 -15.95 5.79 5.07
N GLY A 190 -15.95 6.99 5.65
CA GLY A 190 -16.88 7.44 6.69
C GLY A 190 -16.81 6.57 7.95
N ILE A 191 -15.61 6.11 8.30
CA ILE A 191 -15.28 5.31 9.48
C ILE A 191 -13.78 5.49 9.76
N THR A 192 -13.39 5.58 11.04
CA THR A 192 -11.96 5.70 11.38
C THR A 192 -11.26 4.35 11.30
N TYR A 193 -9.95 4.35 11.15
CA TYR A 193 -9.18 3.11 11.13
C TYR A 193 -9.26 2.33 12.45
N GLU A 194 -9.35 3.01 13.60
CA GLU A 194 -9.52 2.34 14.90
C GLU A 194 -10.86 1.62 15.02
N GLU A 195 -11.94 2.23 14.52
CA GLU A 195 -13.26 1.60 14.49
C GLU A 195 -13.31 0.47 13.47
N LEU A 196 -12.74 0.69 12.28
CA LEU A 196 -12.70 -0.30 11.21
C LEU A 196 -11.90 -1.54 11.63
N ASP A 197 -10.72 -1.37 12.23
CA ASP A 197 -9.89 -2.47 12.71
C ASP A 197 -10.61 -3.29 13.79
N LYS A 198 -11.29 -2.62 14.74
CA LYS A 198 -12.10 -3.31 15.77
C LYS A 198 -13.19 -4.17 15.15
N ILE A 199 -13.94 -3.62 14.19
CA ILE A 199 -15.01 -4.35 13.49
C ILE A 199 -14.43 -5.52 12.68
N LEU A 200 -13.34 -5.32 11.94
CA LEU A 200 -12.73 -6.39 11.15
C LEU A 200 -12.21 -7.52 12.03
N GLN A 201 -11.58 -7.21 13.16
CA GLN A 201 -11.11 -8.22 14.12
C GLN A 201 -12.27 -9.00 14.76
N ALA A 202 -13.35 -8.30 15.10
CA ALA A 202 -14.58 -8.90 15.61
C ALA A 202 -15.23 -9.86 14.59
N LEU A 203 -15.32 -9.43 13.32
CA LEU A 203 -15.83 -10.24 12.22
C LEU A 203 -14.98 -11.51 12.02
N GLU A 204 -13.65 -11.42 12.06
CA GLU A 204 -12.77 -12.59 11.95
C GLU A 204 -12.94 -13.58 13.10
N LYS A 205 -13.20 -13.08 14.31
CA LYS A 205 -13.46 -13.92 15.50
C LYS A 205 -14.87 -14.50 15.53
N GLY A 206 -15.77 -14.04 14.66
CA GLY A 206 -17.19 -14.40 14.68
C GLY A 206 -17.96 -13.78 15.85
N ASP A 207 -17.41 -12.75 16.50
CA ASP A 207 -17.99 -12.08 17.66
C ASP A 207 -18.05 -10.58 17.41
N THR A 208 -19.25 -10.07 17.16
CA THR A 208 -19.54 -8.64 16.92
C THR A 208 -20.38 -8.03 18.04
N GLU A 209 -20.51 -8.71 19.17
CA GLU A 209 -21.32 -8.24 20.29
C GLU A 209 -20.76 -6.91 20.85
N GLY A 210 -21.65 -5.98 21.18
CA GLY A 210 -21.28 -4.66 21.70
C GLY A 210 -20.74 -3.65 20.68
N LEU A 211 -20.67 -4.02 19.39
CA LEU A 211 -20.35 -3.09 18.31
C LEU A 211 -21.63 -2.48 17.71
N ASP A 212 -21.48 -1.30 17.09
CA ASP A 212 -22.56 -0.62 16.37
C ASP A 212 -23.04 -1.47 15.17
N PRO A 213 -24.29 -1.97 15.18
CA PRO A 213 -24.79 -2.84 14.12
C PRO A 213 -24.78 -2.18 12.72
N GLU A 214 -25.02 -0.87 12.63
CA GLU A 214 -25.02 -0.16 11.36
C GLU A 214 -23.61 -0.10 10.75
N LYS A 215 -22.60 0.17 11.59
CA LYS A 215 -21.20 0.16 11.16
C LYS A 215 -20.73 -1.24 10.80
N VAL A 216 -21.11 -2.26 11.56
CA VAL A 216 -20.79 -3.66 11.25
C VAL A 216 -21.34 -4.04 9.87
N GLU A 217 -22.60 -3.71 9.59
CA GLU A 217 -23.23 -3.98 8.30
C GLU A 217 -22.56 -3.20 7.16
N LYS A 218 -22.22 -1.93 7.38
CA LYS A 218 -21.45 -1.12 6.41
C LYS A 218 -20.12 -1.79 6.05
N VAL A 219 -19.36 -2.26 7.04
CA VAL A 219 -18.07 -2.94 6.81
C VAL A 219 -18.26 -4.26 6.05
N LYS A 220 -19.28 -5.07 6.41
CA LYS A 220 -19.62 -6.29 5.64
C LYS A 220 -19.91 -5.98 4.18
N GLN A 221 -20.65 -4.91 3.90
CA GLN A 221 -20.93 -4.48 2.53
C GLN A 221 -19.68 -4.02 1.78
N MET A 222 -18.75 -3.31 2.45
CA MET A 222 -17.46 -2.93 1.85
C MET A 222 -16.65 -4.17 1.46
N ILE A 223 -16.60 -5.17 2.35
CA ILE A 223 -15.95 -6.46 2.07
C ILE A 223 -16.61 -7.13 0.86
N GLN A 224 -17.93 -7.32 0.88
CA GLN A 224 -18.65 -8.02 -0.17
C GLN A 224 -18.49 -7.34 -1.54
N LYS A 225 -18.70 -6.01 -1.61
CA LYS A 225 -18.60 -5.25 -2.87
C LYS A 225 -17.20 -5.28 -3.48
N SER A 226 -16.17 -5.48 -2.66
CA SER A 226 -14.78 -5.47 -3.10
C SER A 226 -14.16 -6.87 -3.23
N GLU A 227 -14.94 -7.94 -3.03
CA GLU A 227 -14.44 -9.33 -3.05
C GLU A 227 -13.66 -9.66 -4.34
N HIS A 228 -14.15 -9.16 -5.47
CA HIS A 228 -13.52 -9.32 -6.77
C HIS A 228 -12.09 -8.75 -6.85
N LYS A 229 -11.67 -7.86 -5.93
CA LYS A 229 -10.31 -7.33 -5.88
C LYS A 229 -9.31 -8.27 -5.22
N ARG A 230 -9.78 -9.20 -4.37
CA ARG A 230 -8.95 -10.14 -3.59
C ARG A 230 -8.85 -11.54 -4.22
N LYS A 231 -9.51 -11.75 -5.36
CA LYS A 231 -9.47 -13.02 -6.10
C LYS A 231 -8.72 -12.86 -7.43
N PRO A 232 -8.04 -13.93 -7.90
CA PRO A 232 -7.61 -13.99 -9.29
C PRO A 232 -8.83 -13.88 -10.23
N PRO A 233 -8.64 -13.52 -11.52
CA PRO A 233 -9.72 -13.56 -12.50
C PRO A 233 -10.38 -14.94 -12.52
N GLU A 234 -11.71 -14.99 -12.40
CA GLU A 234 -12.47 -16.23 -12.50
C GLU A 234 -12.49 -16.70 -13.98
N ALA A 235 -12.31 -18.00 -14.17
CA ALA A 235 -12.42 -18.65 -15.48
C ALA A 235 -13.46 -19.78 -15.38
N PRO A 236 -14.24 -20.03 -16.46
CA PRO A 236 -15.12 -21.20 -16.49
C PRO A 236 -14.29 -22.49 -16.35
N GLU A 237 -14.82 -23.47 -15.63
CA GLU A 237 -14.23 -24.82 -15.57
C GLU A 237 -14.21 -25.43 -16.99
N ALA A 238 -13.16 -26.17 -17.30
CA ALA A 238 -12.98 -26.86 -18.58
C ALA A 238 -13.71 -28.21 -18.60
#